data_AF-X1U6X8-F1
#
_entry.id   AF-X1U6X8-F1
#
_cell.length_a   1.000
_cell.length_b   1.000
_cell.length_c   1.000
_cell.angle_alpha   90.00
_cell.angle_beta   90.00
_cell.angle_gamma   90.00
#
_symmetry.space_group_name_H-M   'P 1'
#
loop_
_entity.id
_entity.type
_entity.pdbx_description
1 polymer ?
#
loop_
_entity_poly.entity_id
_entity_poly.type
_entity_poly.pdbx_seq_one_letter_code
_entity_poly.pdbx_strand_id
1 'polypeptide(L)' 'MLTRSELRGVLVAIVTPFTEDGELAKESLKRITNYLLGKGVHGIMTTGGNGEGPHLLREEKKAGDCGA' A
#
# COMPACT_ATOMS: atom_id res chain seq x y z
N MET A 1 -15.72 8.22 7.22
CA MET A 1 -14.53 9.10 7.26
C MET A 1 -13.79 8.79 8.54
N LEU A 2 -12.48 8.55 8.49
CA LEU A 2 -11.69 8.30 9.69
C LEU A 2 -11.50 9.61 10.48
N THR A 3 -11.56 9.52 11.80
CA THR A 3 -11.32 10.62 12.73
C THR A 3 -9.90 10.57 13.28
N ARG A 4 -9.41 11.70 13.80
CA ARG A 4 -8.07 11.76 14.43
C ARG A 4 -7.91 10.79 15.59
N SER A 5 -8.99 10.50 16.33
CA SER A 5 -9.00 9.53 17.43
C SER A 5 -8.93 8.06 16.98
N GLU A 6 -9.31 7.77 15.72
CA GLU A 6 -9.25 6.42 15.15
C GLU A 6 -7.86 6.10 14.55
N LEU A 7 -7.10 7.12 14.13
CA LEU A 7 -5.72 6.97 13.66
C LEU A 7 -4.76 6.76 14.83
N ARG A 8 -4.49 5.50 15.16
CA ARG A 8 -3.57 5.10 16.23
C ARG A 8 -2.72 3.90 15.87
N GLY A 9 -1.64 3.69 16.61
CA GLY A 9 -0.77 2.53 16.47
C GLY A 9 0.18 2.61 15.28
N VAL A 10 0.51 1.45 14.70
CA VAL A 10 1.53 1.34 13.64
C VAL A 10 0.86 1.43 12.27
N LEU A 11 1.14 2.50 11.53
CA LEU A 11 0.71 2.70 10.15
C LEU A 11 1.92 2.52 9.23
N VAL A 12 1.92 1.47 8.39
CA VAL A 12 3.10 1.12 7.58
C VAL A 12 3.00 1.70 6.18
N ALA A 13 3.94 2.55 5.80
CA ALA A 13 4.13 3.00 4.43
C ALA A 13 4.80 1.89 3.61
N ILE A 14 4.02 1.25 2.73
CA ILE A 14 4.53 0.14 1.91
C ILE A 14 5.00 0.61 0.55
N VAL A 15 5.89 -0.19 -0.05
CA VAL A 15 6.30 -0.04 -1.45
C VAL A 15 5.21 -0.53 -2.40
N THR A 16 5.18 0.03 -3.61
CA THR A 16 4.36 -0.48 -4.72
C THR A 16 5.24 -1.36 -5.59
N PRO A 17 5.11 -2.70 -5.53
CA PRO A 17 6.01 -3.59 -6.25
C PRO A 17 5.65 -3.67 -7.74
N PHE A 18 6.68 -3.68 -8.57
CA PHE A 18 6.59 -3.84 -10.02
C PHE A 18 7.35 -5.09 -10.47
N THR A 19 6.94 -5.66 -11.61
CA THR A 19 7.71 -6.68 -12.31
C THR A 19 8.91 -6.05 -13.02
N GLU A 20 9.82 -6.88 -13.53
CA GLU A 20 10.95 -6.39 -14.33
C GLU A 20 10.49 -5.68 -15.61
N ASP A 21 9.33 -6.06 -16.15
CA ASP A 21 8.70 -5.42 -17.31
C ASP A 21 7.98 -4.09 -16.96
N GLY A 22 8.00 -3.68 -15.69
CA GLY A 22 7.37 -2.45 -15.23
C GLY A 22 5.87 -2.56 -14.96
N GLU A 23 5.32 -3.77 -14.92
CA GLU A 23 3.89 -4.00 -14.64
C GLU A 23 3.64 -4.14 -13.14
N LEU A 24 2.46 -3.74 -12.67
CA LEU A 24 2.12 -3.84 -11.24
C LEU A 24 2.15 -5.30 -10.76
N ALA A 25 3.03 -5.63 -9.82
CA ALA A 25 3.20 -6.97 -9.29
C ALA A 25 2.16 -7.28 -8.18
N LYS A 26 0.91 -7.50 -8.59
CA LYS A 26 -0.26 -7.68 -7.70
C LYS A 26 -0.09 -8.75 -6.63
N GLU A 27 0.48 -9.90 -6.98
CA GLU A 27 0.70 -10.99 -6.02
C GLU A 27 1.74 -10.63 -4.95
N SER A 28 2.79 -9.88 -5.32
CA SER A 28 3.76 -9.35 -4.36
C SER A 28 3.15 -8.29 -3.45
N LEU A 29 2.31 -7.41 -4.00
CA LEU A 29 1.58 -6.42 -3.22
C LEU A 29 0.64 -7.11 -2.20
N LYS A 30 -0.11 -8.12 -2.65
CA LYS A 30 -0.97 -8.93 -1.76
C LYS A 30 -0.17 -9.63 -0.67
N ARG A 31 1.00 -10.19 -1.00
CA ARG A 31 1.86 -10.88 -0.03
C ARG A 31 2.37 -9.95 1.07
N ILE A 32 2.90 -8.78 0.73
CA ILE A 32 3.41 -7.83 1.73
C ILE A 32 2.28 -7.26 2.60
N THR A 33 1.14 -6.95 1.99
CA THR A 33 -0.07 -6.51 2.71
C THR A 33 -0.51 -7.55 3.72
N ASN A 34 -0.71 -8.80 3.30
CA ASN A 34 -1.15 -9.88 4.20
C ASN A 34 -0.13 -10.18 5.30
N TYR A 35 1.16 -10.10 4.99
CA TYR A 35 2.21 -10.27 6.00
C TYR A 35 2.08 -9.21 7.10
N LEU A 36 1.93 -7.93 6.73
CA LEU A 36 1.82 -6.83 7.69
C LEU A 36 0.53 -6.90 8.49
N LEU A 37 -0.59 -7.22 7.85
CA LEU A 37 -1.86 -7.46 8.54
C LEU A 37 -1.72 -8.59 9.57
N GLY A 38 -1.05 -9.68 9.20
CA GLY A 38 -0.75 -10.79 10.11
C GLY A 38 0.19 -10.42 11.28
N LYS A 39 0.88 -9.28 11.22
CA LYS A 39 1.71 -8.74 12.30
C LYS A 39 0.97 -7.76 13.21
N GLY A 40 -0.31 -7.48 12.95
CA GLY A 40 -1.12 -6.59 13.79
C GLY A 40 -0.82 -5.11 13.60
N VAL A 41 -0.42 -4.70 12.39
CA VAL A 41 -0.36 -3.27 12.04
C VAL A 41 -1.76 -2.67 12.09
N HIS A 42 -1.86 -1.39 12.42
CA HIS A 42 -3.13 -0.69 12.60
C HIS A 42 -3.62 -0.03 11.31
N GLY A 43 -2.76 0.01 10.29
CA GLY A 43 -3.11 0.49 8.97
C GLY A 43 -1.93 0.40 8.01
N ILE A 44 -2.27 0.56 6.74
CA ILE A 44 -1.31 0.54 5.63
C ILE A 44 -1.49 1.84 4.87
N MET A 45 -0.37 2.52 4.62
CA MET A 45 -0.33 3.71 3.77
C MET A 45 0.22 3.30 2.41
N THR A 46 -0.66 3.29 1.40
CA THR A 46 -0.34 2.95 0.01
C THR A 46 -0.01 4.22 -0.78
N THR A 47 0.71 4.09 -1.90
CA THR A 47 0.90 5.16 -2.90
C THR A 47 1.47 6.49 -2.38
N GLY A 48 2.09 6.50 -1.19
CA GLY A 48 2.86 7.63 -0.68
C GLY A 48 4.25 7.72 -1.31
N GLY A 49 5.17 8.46 -0.69
CA GLY A 49 6.56 8.56 -1.18
C GLY A 49 7.23 7.18 -1.32
N ASN A 50 7.17 6.35 -0.27
CA ASN A 50 7.67 4.97 -0.32
C ASN A 50 6.88 4.07 -1.29
N GLY A 51 5.63 4.41 -1.56
CA GLY A 51 4.75 3.70 -2.48
C GLY A 51 4.89 4.18 -3.93
N GLU A 52 5.94 4.94 -4.26
CA GLU A 52 6.21 5.48 -5.60
C GLU A 52 5.12 6.43 -6.14
N GLY A 53 4.33 7.04 -5.25
CA GLY A 53 3.17 7.87 -5.61
C GLY A 53 3.40 8.92 -6.72
N PRO A 54 4.54 9.64 -6.77
CA PRO A 54 4.84 10.57 -7.86
C PRO A 54 5.05 9.91 -9.23
N HIS A 55 5.45 8.64 -9.25
CA HIS A 55 5.80 7.88 -10.46
C HIS A 55 4.65 7.02 -10.98
N LEU A 56 3.62 6.74 -10.16
CA LEU A 56 2.46 5.96 -10.56
C LEU A 56 1.54 6.73 -11.52
N LEU A 57 1.13 6.05 -12.60
CA LEU A 57 -0.01 6.41 -13.42
C LEU A 57 -1.30 6.38 -12.59
N ARG A 58 -2.33 7.10 -13.06
CA ARG A 58 -3.61 7.18 -12.36
C ARG A 58 -4.28 5.82 -12.16
N GLU A 59 -4.16 4.94 -13.14
CA GLU A 59 -4.75 3.59 -13.07
C GLU A 59 -3.94 2.68 -12.14
N GLU A 60 -2.61 2.84 -12.08
CA GLU A 60 -1.76 2.13 -11.13
C GLU A 60 -2.03 2.56 -9.68
N LYS A 61 -2.28 3.85 -9.44
CA LYS A 61 -2.70 4.36 -8.13
C LYS A 61 -3.98 3.68 -7.65
N LYS A 62 -4.98 3.57 -8.52
CA LYS A 62 -6.24 2.88 -8.19
C LYS A 62 -6.06 1.38 -7.98
N ALA A 63 -5.20 0.75 -8.78
CA ALA A 63 -4.97 -0.70 -8.68
C ALA A 63 -4.10 -1.08 -7.47
N GLY A 64 -3.19 -0.20 -7.06
CA GLY A 64 -2.35 -0.35 -5.87
C GLY A 64 -3.02 0.10 -4.56
N ASP A 65 -4.13 0.82 -4.65
CA ASP A 65 -4.99 1.12 -3.52
C ASP A 65 -5.78 -0.14 -3.15
N CYS A 66 -5.27 -0.91 -2.19
CA CYS A 66 -5.88 -2.17 -1.76
C CYS A 66 -7.23 -2.01 -1.04
N GLY A 67 -7.82 -0.80 -0.97
CA GLY A 67 -9.17 -0.57 -0.47
C GLY A 67 -9.38 -1.01 0.98
N ALA A 68 -8.32 -0.91 1.80
CA ALA A 68 -8.39 -1.19 3.24
C ALA A 68 -9.27 -0.15 3.96
#